data_AF-A0A843SLL5-F1
#
_entry.id   AF-A0A843SLL5-F1
#
_cell.length_a   1.000
_cell.length_b   1.000
_cell.length_c   1.000
_cell.angle_alpha   90.00
_cell.angle_beta   90.00
_cell.angle_gamma   90.00
#
_symmetry.space_group_name_H-M   'P 1'
#
loop_
_entity.id
_entity.type
_entity.pdbx_description
1 polymer ?
#
loop_
_entity_poly.entity_id
_entity_poly.type
_entity_poly.pdbx_seq_one_letter_code
_entity_poly.pdbx_strand_id
1 'polypeptide(L)'
;MNHIEFAECADVAFHNIDEVQVAENHLLHVKGLIFHSSIVADHVDLYPEQHAVHILVSMALTRPGKSGLFDLYIPIPDRITTVTFGTEKKTLWKREAEEESTSSTPVAAQNFG
;
A
#
# COMPACT_ATOMS: atom_id res chain seq x y z
N MET A 1 19.03 -7.33 23.99
CA MET A 1 18.14 -7.60 22.86
C MET A 1 17.73 -6.26 22.28
N ASN A 2 18.10 -5.96 21.02
CA ASN A 2 17.58 -4.77 20.36
C ASN A 2 16.11 -5.06 20.03
N HIS A 3 15.18 -4.34 20.66
CA HIS A 3 13.79 -4.35 20.23
C HIS A 3 13.72 -3.68 18.86
N ILE A 4 13.33 -4.44 17.84
CA ILE A 4 12.99 -3.90 16.52
C ILE A 4 11.49 -3.60 16.58
N GLU A 5 11.14 -2.32 16.42
CA GLU A 5 9.74 -1.89 16.29
C GLU A 5 9.39 -1.82 14.81
N PHE A 6 8.16 -2.19 14.47
CA PHE A 6 7.64 -2.09 13.11
C PHE A 6 6.56 -1.03 13.07
N ALA A 7 6.53 -0.25 11.99
CA ALA A 7 5.51 0.76 11.80
C ALA A 7 4.17 0.10 11.50
N GLU A 8 3.12 0.53 12.19
CA GLU A 8 1.76 0.19 11.85
C GLU A 8 1.14 1.27 10.96
N CYS A 9 0.01 0.96 10.32
CA CYS A 9 -0.69 1.96 9.50
C CYS A 9 -1.15 3.19 10.32
N ALA A 10 -1.27 3.08 11.64
CA ALA A 10 -1.57 4.21 12.51
C ALA A 10 -0.38 5.17 12.66
N ASP A 11 0.84 4.67 12.50
CA ASP A 11 2.08 5.44 12.66
C ASP A 11 2.51 6.14 11.36
N VAL A 12 1.84 5.84 10.24
CA VAL A 12 2.26 6.25 8.90
C VAL A 12 1.19 7.06 8.18
N ALA A 13 1.55 8.26 7.71
CA ALA A 13 0.81 8.93 6.64
C ALA A 13 1.24 8.35 5.30
N PHE A 14 0.32 7.66 4.62
CA PHE A 14 0.49 7.35 3.21
C PHE A 14 0.11 8.56 2.37
N HIS A 15 1.08 9.07 1.61
CA HIS A 15 0.88 10.22 0.73
C HIS A 15 0.56 9.80 -0.70
N ASN A 16 1.06 8.64 -1.13
CA ASN A 16 0.81 8.14 -2.47
C ASN A 16 0.82 6.61 -2.51
N ILE A 17 -0.17 6.04 -3.19
CA ILE A 17 -0.29 4.59 -3.46
C ILE A 17 -0.83 4.46 -4.88
N ASP A 18 0.06 4.46 -5.87
CA ASP A 18 -0.31 4.49 -7.28
C ASP A 18 0.27 3.30 -8.03
N GLU A 19 -0.50 2.74 -8.96
CA GLU A 19 0.02 1.78 -9.93
C GLU A 19 0.71 2.52 -11.07
N VAL A 20 1.97 2.17 -11.32
CA VAL A 20 2.80 2.70 -12.39
C VAL A 20 3.17 1.56 -13.30
N GLN A 21 2.80 1.67 -14.58
CA GLN A 21 3.24 0.74 -15.60
C GLN A 21 4.57 1.21 -16.19
N VAL A 22 5.62 0.42 -16.01
CA VAL A 22 6.95 0.71 -16.54
C VAL A 22 7.34 -0.42 -17.50
N ALA A 23 7.31 -0.12 -18.80
CA ALA A 23 7.45 -1.11 -19.87
C ALA A 23 6.41 -2.26 -19.71
N GLU A 24 6.87 -3.49 -19.49
CA GLU A 24 6.03 -4.68 -19.30
C GLU A 24 5.80 -5.02 -17.81
N ASN A 25 6.29 -4.18 -16.89
CA ASN A 25 6.16 -4.41 -15.45
C ASN A 25 5.11 -3.49 -14.82
N HIS A 26 4.25 -4.09 -14.00
CA HIS A 26 3.34 -3.36 -13.11
C HIS A 26 4.06 -3.13 -11.78
N LEU A 27 4.20 -1.86 -11.40
CA LEU A 27 4.82 -1.45 -10.14
C LEU A 27 3.79 -0.70 -9.29
N LEU A 28 3.78 -0.93 -7.99
CA LEU A 28 3.04 -0.12 -7.04
C LEU A 28 4.02 0.86 -6.39
N HIS A 29 3.82 2.15 -6.62
CA HIS A 29 4.55 3.21 -5.96
C HIS A 29 3.90 3.51 -4.62
N VAL A 30 4.60 3.25 -3.52
CA VAL A 30 4.12 3.51 -2.16
C VAL A 30 5.02 4.53 -1.51
N LYS A 31 4.42 5.66 -1.09
CA LYS A 31 5.11 6.73 -0.38
C LYS A 31 4.45 6.99 0.97
N GLY A 32 5.24 6.91 2.03
CA GLY A 32 4.78 7.09 3.39
C GLY A 32 5.69 7.98 4.23
N LEU A 33 5.14 8.53 5.30
CA LEU A 33 5.85 9.30 6.32
C LEU A 33 5.48 8.77 7.71
N ILE A 34 6.47 8.34 8.48
CA ILE A 34 6.27 7.99 9.89
C ILE A 34 6.05 9.26 10.70
N PHE A 35 4.92 9.35 11.42
CA PHE A 35 4.48 10.51 12.21
C PHE A 35 5.13 10.60 13.60
N HIS A 36 6.43 10.40 13.69
CA HIS A 36 7.17 10.58 14.93
C HIS A 36 8.49 11.30 14.65
N SER A 37 8.66 12.49 15.24
CA SER A 37 9.86 13.32 15.05
C SER A 37 11.16 12.65 15.52
N SER A 38 11.04 11.63 16.38
CA SER A 38 12.15 10.87 16.95
C SER A 38 12.37 9.50 16.27
N ILE A 39 11.58 9.13 15.27
CA ILE A 39 11.61 7.79 14.65
C ILE A 39 11.75 7.93 13.13
N VAL A 40 12.53 7.04 12.53
CA VAL A 40 12.74 6.98 11.08
C VAL A 40 12.53 5.56 10.57
N ALA A 41 12.17 5.45 9.28
CA ALA A 41 12.18 4.18 8.59
C ALA A 41 13.65 3.75 8.41
N ASP A 42 14.00 2.58 8.95
CA ASP A 42 15.36 2.05 8.87
C ASP A 42 15.49 0.98 7.78
N HIS A 43 14.52 0.06 7.73
CA HIS A 43 14.46 -1.00 6.73
C HIS A 43 13.03 -1.20 6.25
N VAL A 44 12.91 -1.60 4.98
CA VAL A 44 11.63 -1.94 4.36
C VAL A 44 11.78 -3.35 3.78
N ASP A 45 11.04 -4.28 4.37
CA ASP A 45 10.99 -5.67 3.94
C ASP A 45 9.71 -5.93 3.13
N LEU A 46 9.86 -6.65 2.03
CA LEU A 46 8.76 -7.13 1.21
C LEU A 46 8.68 -8.65 1.32
N TYR A 47 7.58 -9.14 1.87
CA TYR A 47 7.30 -10.57 1.99
C TYR A 47 6.27 -10.96 0.93
N PRO A 48 6.70 -11.60 -0.17
CA PRO A 48 5.77 -12.13 -1.15
C PRO A 48 5.01 -13.32 -0.56
N GLU A 49 3.69 -13.27 -0.66
CA GLU A 49 2.77 -14.38 -0.42
C GLU A 49 2.19 -14.84 -1.77
N GLN A 50 1.36 -15.89 -1.75
CA GLN A 50 0.88 -16.54 -2.98
C GLN A 50 0.11 -15.58 -3.91
N HIS A 51 -0.69 -14.67 -3.34
CA HIS A 51 -1.51 -13.68 -4.07
C HIS A 51 -1.40 -12.27 -3.49
N ALA A 52 -0.47 -12.04 -2.57
CA ALA A 52 -0.31 -10.78 -1.88
C ALA A 52 1.17 -10.44 -1.70
N VAL A 53 1.44 -9.15 -1.51
CA VAL A 53 2.74 -8.69 -0.99
C VAL A 53 2.50 -8.03 0.35
N HIS A 54 3.29 -8.43 1.34
CA HIS A 54 3.23 -7.87 2.68
C HIS A 54 4.44 -6.97 2.94
N ILE A 55 4.19 -5.74 3.36
CA ILE A 55 5.20 -4.72 3.63
C ILE A 55 5.41 -4.62 5.15
N LEU A 56 6.65 -4.78 5.60
CA LEU A 56 7.06 -4.43 6.95
C LEU A 56 8.10 -3.31 6.90
N VAL A 57 7.88 -2.27 7.69
CA VAL A 57 8.83 -1.17 7.83
C VAL A 57 9.38 -1.17 9.24
N SER A 58 10.66 -1.49 9.39
CA SER A 58 11.36 -1.40 10.67
C SER A 58 11.64 0.06 11.02
N MET A 59 11.36 0.39 12.27
CA MET A 59 11.57 1.71 12.85
C MET A 59 12.84 1.73 13.70
N ALA A 60 13.56 2.85 13.64
CA ALA A 60 14.69 3.12 14.51
C ALA A 60 14.67 4.57 15.00
N LEU A 61 15.37 4.84 16.10
CA LEU A 61 15.54 6.21 16.58
C LEU A 61 16.24 7.07 15.53
N THR A 62 15.68 8.26 15.32
CA THR A 62 16.23 9.24 14.39
C THR A 62 17.66 9.61 14.75
N ARG A 63 18.48 9.85 13.73
CA ARG A 63 19.83 10.42 13.84
C ARG A 63 19.88 11.65 12.95
N PRO A 64 20.74 12.64 13.25
CA PRO A 64 20.86 13.84 12.42
C PRO A 64 21.00 13.48 10.93
N GLY A 65 20.10 14.02 10.09
CA GLY A 65 20.10 13.78 8.65
C GLY A 65 19.23 12.63 8.13
N LYS A 66 18.54 11.86 9.00
CA LYS A 66 17.52 10.89 8.57
C LYS A 66 16.10 11.47 8.67
N SER A 67 15.22 11.03 7.78
CA SER A 67 13.80 11.42 7.76
C SER A 67 12.90 10.20 7.95
N GLY A 68 11.69 10.40 8.48
CA GLY A 68 10.67 9.37 8.55
C GLY A 68 10.00 9.05 7.21
N LEU A 69 10.41 9.71 6.12
CA LEU A 69 9.88 9.48 4.78
C LEU A 69 10.46 8.19 4.20
N PHE A 70 9.59 7.36 3.62
CA PHE A 70 9.97 6.24 2.78
C PHE A 70 9.24 6.30 1.43
N ASP A 71 9.92 5.84 0.39
CA ASP A 71 9.46 5.86 -0.99
C ASP A 71 9.97 4.56 -1.65
N LEU A 72 9.05 3.71 -2.10
CA LEU A 72 9.38 2.37 -2.60
C LEU A 72 8.50 1.99 -3.79
N TYR A 73 9.06 1.16 -4.68
CA TYR A 73 8.36 0.58 -5.82
C TYR A 73 8.27 -0.94 -5.63
N ILE A 74 7.05 -1.46 -5.57
CA ILE A 74 6.79 -2.91 -5.39
C ILE A 74 6.41 -3.51 -6.74
N PRO A 75 7.11 -4.53 -7.23
CA PRO A 75 6.63 -5.31 -8.37
C PRO A 75 5.31 -6.02 -8.02
N ILE A 76 4.25 -5.70 -8.75
CA ILE A 76 2.90 -6.29 -8.58
C ILE A 76 2.50 -7.06 -9.86
N PRO A 77 3.09 -8.25 -10.10
CA PRO A 77 2.69 -9.07 -11.24
C PRO A 77 1.20 -9.46 -11.14
N ASP A 78 0.59 -9.88 -12.24
CA ASP A 78 -0.87 -10.10 -12.34
C ASP A 78 -1.47 -11.06 -11.32
N ARG A 79 -0.66 -11.98 -10.78
CA ARG A 79 -1.05 -12.89 -9.71
C ARG A 79 -1.27 -12.21 -8.35
N ILE A 80 -0.71 -11.00 -8.16
CA ILE A 80 -0.82 -10.22 -6.92
C ILE A 80 -2.05 -9.33 -7.02
N THR A 81 -2.99 -9.60 -6.11
CA THR A 81 -4.27 -8.88 -6.04
C THR A 81 -4.35 -7.98 -4.83
N THR A 82 -3.44 -8.12 -3.86
CA THR A 82 -3.49 -7.38 -2.60
C THR A 82 -2.09 -6.99 -2.13
N VAL A 83 -1.96 -5.79 -1.56
CA VAL A 83 -0.77 -5.35 -0.83
C VAL A 83 -1.19 -4.94 0.57
N THR A 84 -0.46 -5.45 1.57
CA THR A 84 -0.76 -5.24 2.99
C THR A 84 0.44 -4.63 3.71
N PHE A 85 0.22 -4.01 4.87
CA PHE A 85 1.25 -3.29 5.62
C PHE A 85 1.12 -3.50 7.13
N GLY A 86 2.26 -3.44 7.81
CA GLY A 86 2.35 -3.46 9.27
C GLY A 86 2.14 -4.85 9.85
N THR A 87 2.43 -5.08 11.13
CA THR A 87 2.29 -6.42 11.70
C THR A 87 0.84 -6.91 11.71
N GLU A 88 -0.13 -5.98 11.69
CA GLU A 88 -1.56 -6.28 11.57
C GLU A 88 -2.02 -6.66 10.15
N LYS A 89 -1.13 -6.62 9.16
CA LYS A 89 -1.43 -6.91 7.74
C LYS A 89 -2.60 -6.10 7.18
N LYS A 90 -2.67 -4.81 7.50
CA LYS A 90 -3.75 -3.95 7.00
C LYS A 90 -3.62 -3.77 5.48
N THR A 91 -4.72 -3.95 4.75
CA THR A 91 -4.75 -3.75 3.29
C THR A 91 -4.47 -2.30 2.93
N LEU A 92 -3.43 -2.07 2.13
CA LEU A 92 -3.09 -0.76 1.57
C LEU A 92 -3.61 -0.59 0.14
N TRP A 93 -3.57 -1.67 -0.63
CA TRP A 93 -3.99 -1.68 -2.02
C TRP A 93 -4.62 -3.02 -2.34
N LYS A 94 -5.63 -2.98 -3.21
CA LYS A 94 -6.26 -4.14 -3.79
C LYS A 94 -6.44 -3.86 -5.26
N ARG A 95 -6.11 -4.83 -6.11
CA ARG A 95 -6.40 -4.76 -7.53
C ARG A 95 -7.92 -4.61 -7.68
N GLU A 96 -8.36 -3.57 -8.37
CA GLU A 96 -9.75 -3.48 -8.82
C GLU A 96 -9.99 -4.70 -9.70
N ALA A 97 -10.74 -5.68 -9.18
CA ALA A 97 -11.39 -6.61 -10.07
C ALA A 97 -12.40 -5.77 -10.84
N GLU A 98 -12.43 -5.87 -12.16
CA GLU A 98 -13.56 -5.41 -12.96
C GLU A 98 -14.80 -6.13 -12.43
N GLU A 99 -15.45 -5.54 -11.42
CA GLU A 99 -16.84 -5.83 -11.15
C GLU A 99 -17.59 -5.26 -12.35
N GLU A 100 -17.87 -6.12 -13.32
CA GLU A 100 -19.00 -5.96 -14.23
C GLU A 100 -20.20 -5.58 -13.37
N SER A 101 -20.40 -4.28 -13.22
CA SER A 101 -21.59 -3.71 -12.65
C SER A 101 -22.70 -4.01 -13.64
N THR A 102 -23.30 -5.19 -13.52
CA THR A 102 -24.65 -5.46 -14.01
C THR A 102 -25.59 -4.56 -13.21
N SER A 103 -25.59 -3.27 -13.52
CA SER A 103 -26.64 -2.35 -13.09
C SER A 103 -27.88 -2.70 -13.91
N SER A 104 -28.61 -3.68 -13.39
CA SER A 104 -30.00 -3.95 -13.75
C SER A 104 -30.78 -2.65 -13.54
N THR A 105 -30.92 -1.86 -14.60
CA THR A 105 -31.81 -0.71 -14.61
C THR A 105 -33.20 -1.24 -14.94
N PRO A 106 -34.20 -1.19 -14.05
CA PRO A 106 -35.57 -1.40 -14.50
C PRO A 106 -35.93 -0.22 -15.40
N VAL A 107 -36.21 -0.53 -16.67
CA VAL A 107 -36.77 0.39 -17.65
C VAL A 107 -38.15 0.83 -17.15
N ALA A 108 -38.22 1.94 -16.43
CA ALA A 108 -39.46 2.66 -16.23
C ALA A 108 -39.73 3.47 -17.49
N ALA A 109 -40.39 2.82 -18.43
CA ALA A 109 -40.94 3.48 -19.60
C ALA A 109 -42.15 4.35 -19.19
N GLN A 110 -42.40 5.39 -20.00
CA GLN A 110 -43.68 6.10 -20.22
C GLN A 110 -44.03 7.23 -19.22
N ASN A 111 -44.53 8.40 -19.61
CA ASN A 111 -44.88 8.98 -20.92
C ASN A 111 -45.05 10.50 -20.75
N PHE A 112 -44.81 11.24 -21.84
CA PHE A 112 -45.21 12.65 -21.99
C PHE A 112 -46.75 12.78 -22.08
N GLY A 113 -47.28 13.87 -21.52
CA GLY A 113 -48.64 14.36 -21.70
C GLY A 113 -48.73 15.83 -21.31
#